data_AF-Q8WQE8-F1
#
_entry.id   AF-Q8WQE8-F1
#
_cell.length_a   1.000
_cell.length_b   1.000
_cell.length_c   1.000
_cell.angle_alpha   90.00
_cell.angle_beta   90.00
_cell.angle_gamma   90.00
#
_symmetry.space_group_name_H-M   'P 1'
#
loop_
_entity.id
_entity.type
_entity.pdbx_description
1 polymer ?
#
loop_
_entity_poly.entity_id
_entity_poly.type
_entity_poly.pdbx_seq_one_letter_code
_entity_poly.pdbx_strand_id
1 'polypeptide(L)'
;MPPHPSTTWKDYMLDNLKIEGETLKRASEEQVINTVVDVLRDIGFNLPNLKIVVQKFGYMPDDDSEVDQRYYVCFEVDSNSSAEMFEQRHGKTKKIHRMNKKSSEMDHKKWLKLKQYIGFNAEIIQKTLREAKRIMSEHPYPSSDGFRLTCNRNMIVLYFDDKKESTINIEQLARNYRKVFDKAIESLSEQARNTINRLILMEPNTQKRGISDETVSNASPPEKSPRLVNSPMPAMNQLLSPILPN
;
A
#
# COMPACT_ATOMS: atom_id res chain seq x y z
N MET A 1 10.97 40.42 -6.93
CA MET A 1 9.72 39.64 -7.03
C MET A 1 9.85 38.43 -6.12
N PRO A 2 9.02 38.27 -5.08
CA PRO A 2 8.98 37.01 -4.37
C PRO A 2 8.48 35.92 -5.34
N PRO A 3 9.00 34.68 -5.26
CA PRO A 3 8.55 33.60 -6.11
C PRO A 3 7.04 33.41 -5.93
N HIS A 4 6.32 33.39 -7.04
CA HIS A 4 4.92 32.99 -7.07
C HIS A 4 4.85 31.64 -6.35
N PRO A 5 4.03 31.48 -5.29
CA PRO A 5 3.85 30.15 -4.72
C PRO A 5 3.34 29.31 -5.88
N SER A 6 4.15 28.35 -6.33
CA SER A 6 3.66 27.29 -7.19
C SER A 6 2.43 26.77 -6.48
N THR A 7 1.24 26.99 -7.04
CA THR A 7 0.00 26.48 -6.48
C THR A 7 0.20 24.97 -6.45
N THR A 8 0.58 24.45 -5.30
CA THR A 8 0.91 23.04 -5.16
C THR A 8 -0.41 22.38 -4.87
N TRP A 9 -1.05 21.94 -5.95
CA TRP A 9 -2.22 21.10 -5.86
C TRP A 9 -1.83 19.81 -5.15
N LYS A 10 -2.74 19.30 -4.33
CA LYS A 10 -2.55 18.04 -3.62
C LYS A 10 -3.61 17.07 -4.08
N ASP A 11 -3.15 15.87 -4.42
CA ASP A 11 -4.04 14.81 -4.86
C ASP A 11 -4.72 14.13 -3.66
N TYR A 12 -6.01 13.90 -3.80
CA TYR A 12 -6.83 13.09 -2.91
C TYR A 12 -7.53 12.00 -3.71
N MET A 13 -7.94 10.94 -3.02
CA MET A 13 -8.72 9.86 -3.58
C MET A 13 -9.87 9.51 -2.65
N LEU A 14 -11.07 9.43 -3.22
CA LEU A 14 -12.24 8.83 -2.62
C LEU A 14 -12.41 7.43 -3.20
N ASP A 15 -12.35 6.40 -2.34
CA ASP A 15 -12.73 5.03 -2.71
C ASP A 15 -14.18 4.78 -2.32
N ASN A 16 -14.87 3.91 -3.06
CA ASN A 16 -16.26 3.50 -2.84
C ASN A 16 -17.26 4.67 -2.84
N LEU A 17 -17.03 5.65 -3.72
CA LEU A 17 -17.99 6.72 -3.93
C LEU A 17 -19.23 6.15 -4.61
N LYS A 18 -20.38 6.19 -3.92
CA LYS A 18 -21.68 5.88 -4.51
C LYS A 18 -22.22 7.12 -5.19
N ILE A 19 -22.60 6.99 -6.46
CA ILE A 19 -23.23 8.06 -7.23
C ILE A 19 -24.67 7.63 -7.49
N GLU A 20 -25.64 8.42 -7.05
CA GLU A 20 -27.06 8.16 -7.30
C GLU A 20 -27.42 8.50 -8.75
N GLY A 21 -28.07 7.58 -9.47
CA GLY A 21 -28.41 7.76 -10.89
C GLY A 21 -28.87 6.46 -11.57
N GLU A 22 -29.11 6.51 -12.88
CA GLU A 22 -29.46 5.33 -13.70
C GLU A 22 -28.36 4.26 -13.58
N THR A 23 -28.64 3.18 -12.86
CA THR A 23 -27.72 2.08 -12.52
C THR A 23 -27.16 1.32 -13.73
N LEU A 24 -27.62 1.63 -14.94
CA LEU A 24 -27.14 1.04 -16.20
C LEU A 24 -26.11 1.91 -16.92
N LYS A 25 -26.06 3.22 -16.65
CA LYS A 25 -25.10 4.12 -17.29
C LYS A 25 -23.96 4.43 -16.33
N ARG A 26 -22.75 4.53 -16.87
CA ARG A 26 -21.60 5.01 -16.11
C ARG A 26 -21.78 6.49 -15.81
N ALA A 27 -21.37 6.92 -14.63
CA ALA A 27 -21.46 8.32 -14.21
C ALA A 27 -20.65 9.22 -15.15
N SER A 28 -21.21 10.39 -15.47
CA SER A 28 -20.48 11.45 -16.16
C SER A 28 -19.44 12.10 -15.23
N GLU A 29 -18.43 12.75 -15.81
CA GLU A 29 -17.44 13.49 -15.03
C GLU A 29 -18.07 14.59 -14.18
N GLU A 30 -19.10 15.28 -14.70
CA GLU A 30 -19.85 16.30 -13.97
C GLU A 30 -20.59 15.72 -12.75
N GLN A 31 -21.22 14.55 -12.90
CA GLN A 31 -21.85 13.84 -11.78
C GLN A 31 -20.81 13.47 -10.71
N VAL A 32 -19.66 12.96 -11.14
CA VAL A 32 -18.54 12.62 -10.24
C VAL A 32 -18.07 13.86 -9.47
N ILE A 33 -17.85 14.98 -10.16
CA ILE A 33 -17.43 16.26 -9.55
C ILE A 33 -18.44 16.70 -8.49
N ASN A 34 -19.73 16.76 -8.85
CA ASN A 34 -20.78 17.20 -7.95
C ASN A 34 -20.88 16.29 -6.71
N THR A 35 -20.86 14.97 -6.89
CA THR A 35 -20.90 14.03 -5.77
C THR A 35 -19.66 14.13 -4.87
N VAL A 36 -18.46 14.36 -5.42
CA VAL A 36 -17.25 14.58 -4.60
C VAL A 36 -17.40 15.85 -3.75
N VAL A 37 -17.88 16.95 -4.33
CA VAL A 37 -18.12 18.20 -3.60
C VAL A 37 -19.11 17.99 -2.47
N ASP A 38 -20.24 17.32 -2.74
CA ASP A 38 -21.28 17.06 -1.76
C ASP A 38 -20.77 16.16 -0.64
N VAL A 39 -20.03 15.09 -0.97
CA VAL A 39 -19.42 14.22 0.04
C VAL A 39 -18.42 14.99 0.91
N LEU A 40 -17.60 15.88 0.36
CA LEU A 40 -16.66 16.68 1.16
C LEU A 40 -17.40 17.64 2.11
N ARG A 41 -18.51 18.23 1.67
CA ARG A 41 -19.40 19.05 2.52
C ARG A 41 -20.10 18.21 3.58
N ASP A 42 -20.55 17.01 3.24
CA ASP A 42 -21.19 16.09 4.17
C ASP A 42 -20.22 15.56 5.22
N ILE A 43 -18.96 15.28 4.83
CA ILE A 43 -17.87 15.02 5.79
C ILE A 43 -17.69 16.26 6.69
N GLY A 44 -18.03 17.46 6.22
CA GLY A 44 -18.05 18.69 7.00
C GLY A 44 -16.75 19.45 6.94
N PHE A 45 -15.97 19.31 5.87
CA PHE A 45 -14.86 20.23 5.65
C PHE A 45 -15.40 21.63 5.35
N ASN A 46 -14.82 22.66 5.96
CA ASN A 46 -15.22 24.04 5.71
C ASN A 46 -14.45 24.58 4.50
N LEU A 47 -14.97 24.36 3.29
CA LEU A 47 -14.28 24.68 2.03
C LEU A 47 -15.09 25.71 1.22
N PRO A 48 -15.07 27.01 1.60
CA PRO A 48 -15.97 28.03 1.04
C PRO A 48 -15.76 28.29 -0.45
N ASN A 49 -14.57 28.02 -0.99
CA ASN A 49 -14.24 28.18 -2.41
C ASN A 49 -13.63 26.89 -2.98
N LEU A 50 -14.18 25.73 -2.59
CA LEU A 50 -13.66 24.43 -3.02
C LEU A 50 -13.59 24.37 -4.55
N LYS A 51 -12.36 24.35 -5.08
CA LYS A 51 -12.10 24.00 -6.47
C LYS A 51 -11.52 22.60 -6.51
N ILE A 52 -12.26 21.69 -7.16
CA ILE A 52 -11.76 20.35 -7.43
C ILE A 52 -11.50 20.19 -8.93
N VAL A 53 -10.43 19.49 -9.27
CA VAL A 53 -10.18 18.99 -10.63
C VAL A 53 -10.12 17.48 -10.54
N VAL A 54 -11.05 16.78 -11.19
CA VAL A 54 -11.01 15.32 -11.25
C VAL A 54 -9.92 14.92 -12.24
N GLN A 55 -8.89 14.24 -11.74
CA GLN A 55 -7.77 13.78 -12.56
C GLN A 55 -8.12 12.46 -13.25
N LYS A 56 -8.79 11.57 -12.52
CA LYS A 56 -9.28 10.29 -13.04
C LYS A 56 -10.35 9.72 -12.12
N PHE A 57 -11.22 8.92 -12.70
CA PHE A 57 -12.16 8.10 -11.94
C PHE A 57 -12.38 6.78 -12.67
N GLY A 58 -12.90 5.79 -11.95
CA GLY A 58 -13.24 4.51 -12.56
C GLY A 58 -14.22 3.73 -11.72
N TYR A 59 -14.93 2.85 -12.41
CA TYR A 59 -15.92 1.97 -11.82
C TYR A 59 -15.23 0.87 -11.01
N MET A 60 -15.74 0.62 -9.80
CA MET A 60 -15.36 -0.47 -8.93
C MET A 60 -16.49 -1.51 -8.99
N PRO A 61 -16.36 -2.58 -9.78
CA PRO A 61 -17.36 -3.65 -9.78
C PRO A 61 -17.49 -4.25 -8.39
N ASP A 62 -18.73 -4.53 -8.00
CA ASP A 62 -19.07 -5.32 -6.81
C ASP A 62 -19.46 -6.73 -7.26
N ASP A 63 -18.73 -7.75 -6.79
CA ASP A 63 -19.02 -9.15 -7.13
C ASP A 63 -20.42 -9.56 -6.65
N ASP A 64 -20.95 -8.89 -5.61
CA ASP A 64 -22.24 -9.21 -5.00
C ASP A 64 -23.43 -8.47 -5.64
N SER A 65 -23.21 -7.49 -6.52
CA SER A 65 -24.28 -6.62 -7.02
C SER A 65 -23.94 -5.93 -8.34
N GLU A 66 -24.71 -6.23 -9.39
CA GLU A 66 -24.67 -5.50 -10.67
C GLU A 66 -25.23 -4.07 -10.54
N VAL A 67 -25.99 -3.80 -9.49
CA VAL A 67 -26.76 -2.56 -9.31
C VAL A 67 -25.99 -1.53 -8.46
N ASP A 68 -25.06 -2.00 -7.63
CA ASP A 68 -24.31 -1.14 -6.72
C ASP A 68 -23.13 -0.49 -7.45
N GLN A 69 -23.38 0.66 -8.05
CA GLN A 69 -22.33 1.38 -8.75
C GLN A 69 -21.44 2.19 -7.80
N ARG A 70 -20.22 1.69 -7.59
CA ARG A 70 -19.18 2.39 -6.83
C ARG A 70 -18.07 2.87 -7.73
N TYR A 71 -17.47 3.99 -7.35
CA TYR A 71 -16.38 4.60 -8.08
C TYR A 71 -15.19 4.84 -7.17
N TYR A 72 -13.99 4.72 -7.74
CA TYR A 72 -12.84 5.42 -7.22
C TYR A 72 -12.68 6.73 -7.96
N VAL A 73 -12.34 7.79 -7.24
CA VAL A 73 -12.15 9.13 -7.80
C VAL A 73 -10.87 9.72 -7.26
N CYS A 74 -9.94 10.07 -8.13
CA CYS A 74 -8.75 10.85 -7.81
C CYS A 74 -8.97 12.29 -8.27
N PHE A 75 -8.78 13.24 -7.37
CA PHE A 75 -8.99 14.65 -7.64
C PHE A 75 -7.95 15.50 -6.95
N GLU A 76 -7.65 16.64 -7.53
CA GLU A 76 -6.80 17.65 -6.97
C GLU A 76 -7.64 18.75 -6.33
N VAL A 77 -7.14 19.28 -5.22
CA VAL A 77 -7.67 20.51 -4.60
C VAL A 77 -6.56 21.55 -4.50
N ASP A 78 -6.96 22.82 -4.50
CA ASP A 78 -6.03 23.92 -4.31
C ASP A 78 -5.32 23.83 -2.94
N SER A 79 -4.18 24.52 -2.82
CA SER A 79 -3.34 24.43 -1.62
C SER A 79 -4.04 24.84 -0.32
N ASN A 80 -4.97 25.81 -0.37
CA ASN A 80 -5.71 26.26 0.81
C ASN A 80 -6.72 25.20 1.25
N SER A 81 -7.50 24.68 0.29
CA SER A 81 -8.43 23.58 0.53
C SER A 81 -7.71 22.33 1.06
N SER A 82 -6.52 22.03 0.53
CA SER A 82 -5.72 20.89 1.01
C SER A 82 -5.25 21.07 2.46
N ALA A 83 -4.75 22.25 2.83
CA ALA A 83 -4.31 22.54 4.19
C ALA A 83 -5.48 22.39 5.17
N GLU A 84 -6.63 22.97 4.84
CA GLU A 84 -7.86 22.91 5.62
C GLU A 84 -8.39 21.46 5.77
N MET A 85 -8.31 20.66 4.70
CA MET A 85 -8.64 19.24 4.73
C MET A 85 -7.66 18.45 5.61
N PHE A 86 -6.37 18.75 5.53
CA PHE A 86 -5.33 18.06 6.30
C PHE A 86 -5.48 18.32 7.80
N GLU A 87 -5.61 19.58 8.21
CA GLU A 87 -5.78 19.99 9.61
C GLU A 87 -7.03 19.36 10.24
N GLN A 88 -8.13 19.29 9.49
CA GLN A 88 -9.39 18.73 9.98
C GLN A 88 -9.45 17.19 9.93
N ARG A 89 -8.58 16.51 9.17
CA ARG A 89 -8.73 15.09 8.82
C ARG A 89 -8.87 14.19 10.05
N HIS A 90 -8.09 14.44 11.10
CA HIS A 90 -8.15 13.68 12.35
C HIS A 90 -9.53 13.80 13.00
N GLY A 91 -10.11 15.00 13.04
CA GLY A 91 -11.46 15.24 13.56
C GLY A 91 -12.57 14.64 12.70
N LYS A 92 -12.41 14.63 11.36
CA LYS A 92 -13.43 14.14 10.43
C LYS A 92 -13.45 12.61 10.25
N THR A 93 -12.40 11.90 10.68
CA THR A 93 -12.36 10.43 10.57
C THR A 93 -13.54 9.76 11.28
N LYS A 94 -13.92 10.23 12.47
CA LYS A 94 -15.12 9.75 13.18
C LYS A 94 -16.43 10.04 12.43
N LYS A 95 -16.47 11.13 11.67
CA LYS A 95 -17.65 11.52 10.88
C LYS A 95 -17.80 10.64 9.63
N ILE A 96 -16.72 10.39 8.90
CA ILE A 96 -16.68 9.40 7.79
C ILE A 96 -17.15 8.02 8.30
N HIS A 97 -16.64 7.58 9.46
CA HIS A 97 -17.06 6.33 10.09
C HIS A 97 -18.56 6.28 10.42
N ARG A 98 -19.13 7.38 10.92
CA ARG A 98 -20.58 7.49 11.17
C ARG A 98 -21.39 7.48 9.88
N MET A 99 -20.91 8.14 8.81
CA MET A 99 -21.56 8.11 7.49
C MET A 99 -21.58 6.67 6.94
N ASN A 100 -20.44 5.99 6.98
CA ASN A 100 -20.32 4.59 6.54
C ASN A 100 -21.20 3.62 7.33
N LYS A 101 -21.44 3.88 8.62
CA LYS A 101 -22.37 3.08 9.43
C LYS A 101 -23.85 3.33 9.11
N LYS A 102 -24.19 4.51 8.56
CA LYS A 102 -25.56 4.89 8.21
C LYS A 102 -25.98 4.35 6.84
N SER A 103 -25.07 4.36 5.86
CA SER A 103 -25.21 3.49 4.70
C SER A 103 -25.21 2.06 5.24
N SER A 104 -26.28 1.29 5.04
CA SER A 104 -26.56 -0.02 5.66
C SER A 104 -25.61 -1.15 5.23
N GLU A 105 -24.36 -0.84 4.94
CA GLU A 105 -23.34 -1.73 4.40
C GLU A 105 -22.52 -2.31 5.55
N MET A 106 -22.77 -3.59 5.87
CA MET A 106 -22.02 -4.28 6.92
C MET A 106 -20.55 -4.52 6.55
N ASP A 107 -20.20 -4.49 5.26
CA ASP A 107 -18.82 -4.74 4.84
C ASP A 107 -17.95 -3.48 4.89
N HIS A 108 -16.95 -3.50 5.79
CA HIS A 108 -15.88 -2.51 5.86
C HIS A 108 -15.11 -2.33 4.53
N LYS A 109 -15.16 -3.31 3.61
CA LYS A 109 -14.59 -3.19 2.27
C LYS A 109 -15.31 -2.14 1.44
N LYS A 110 -16.63 -1.97 1.62
CA LYS A 110 -17.50 -1.04 0.86
C LYS A 110 -17.55 0.37 1.44
N TRP A 111 -16.92 0.60 2.61
CA TRP A 111 -16.84 1.91 3.23
C TRP A 111 -16.19 2.97 2.33
N LEU A 112 -16.81 4.15 2.29
CA LEU A 112 -16.22 5.35 1.73
C LEU A 112 -14.90 5.65 2.45
N LYS A 113 -13.82 5.83 1.69
CA LYS A 113 -12.49 6.16 2.23
C LYS A 113 -11.94 7.39 1.53
N LEU A 114 -11.61 8.41 2.32
CA LEU A 114 -10.85 9.56 1.87
C LEU A 114 -9.37 9.39 2.23
N LYS A 115 -8.52 9.30 1.21
CA LYS A 115 -7.06 9.22 1.35
C LYS A 115 -6.36 10.32 0.57
N GLN A 116 -5.19 10.72 1.05
CA GLN A 116 -4.27 11.48 0.22
C GLN A 116 -3.79 10.54 -0.88
N TYR A 117 -3.94 10.95 -2.12
CA TYR A 117 -3.47 10.17 -3.25
C TYR A 117 -1.97 10.41 -3.41
N ILE A 118 -1.21 9.33 -3.47
CA ILE A 118 0.26 9.37 -3.52
C ILE A 118 0.80 9.29 -4.95
N GLY A 119 -0.09 9.34 -5.94
CA GLY A 119 0.25 9.19 -7.35
C GLY A 119 0.24 7.73 -7.82
N PHE A 120 -0.03 7.54 -9.11
CA PHE A 120 -0.12 6.24 -9.76
C PHE A 120 1.18 5.43 -9.64
N ASN A 121 2.33 6.10 -9.77
CA ASN A 121 3.64 5.46 -9.64
C ASN A 121 3.82 4.83 -8.25
N ALA A 122 3.45 5.56 -7.19
CA ALA A 122 3.59 5.06 -5.83
C ALA A 122 2.61 3.92 -5.53
N GLU A 123 1.39 3.94 -6.10
CA GLU A 123 0.45 2.82 -5.99
C GLU A 123 0.98 1.55 -6.67
N ILE A 124 1.56 1.68 -7.87
CA ILE A 124 2.13 0.54 -8.58
C ILE A 124 3.33 -0.02 -7.82
N ILE A 125 4.23 0.83 -7.33
CA ILE A 125 5.37 0.42 -6.51
C ILE A 125 4.86 -0.34 -5.28
N GLN A 126 3.87 0.20 -4.56
CA GLN A 126 3.31 -0.46 -3.39
C GLN A 126 2.67 -1.81 -3.70
N LYS A 127 1.88 -1.90 -4.76
CA LYS A 127 1.27 -3.17 -5.20
C LYS A 127 2.36 -4.20 -5.52
N THR A 128 3.38 -3.80 -6.26
CA THR A 128 4.50 -4.68 -6.63
C THR A 128 5.28 -5.15 -5.42
N LEU A 129 5.61 -4.26 -4.48
CA LEU A 129 6.34 -4.63 -3.26
C LEU A 129 5.52 -5.54 -2.33
N ARG A 130 4.20 -5.33 -2.24
CA ARG A 130 3.31 -6.21 -1.46
C ARG A 130 3.24 -7.61 -2.06
N GLU A 131 3.14 -7.69 -3.38
CA GLU A 131 3.10 -8.97 -4.07
C GLU A 131 4.45 -9.69 -4.02
N ALA A 132 5.55 -8.95 -4.19
CA ALA A 132 6.89 -9.46 -4.00
C ALA A 132 7.11 -9.98 -2.57
N LYS A 133 6.65 -9.24 -1.55
CA LYS A 133 6.67 -9.71 -0.15
C LYS A 133 5.91 -11.03 -0.01
N ARG A 134 4.72 -11.18 -0.61
CA ARG A 134 3.95 -12.42 -0.59
C ARG A 134 4.76 -13.57 -1.18
N ILE A 135 5.31 -13.39 -2.38
CA ILE A 135 6.14 -14.39 -3.08
C ILE A 135 7.38 -14.77 -2.25
N MET A 136 8.08 -13.78 -1.68
CA MET A 136 9.26 -14.01 -0.82
C MET A 136 8.91 -14.74 0.48
N SER A 137 7.68 -14.59 0.99
CA SER A 137 7.24 -15.32 2.18
C SER A 137 6.93 -16.79 1.86
N GLU A 138 6.67 -17.12 0.59
CA GLU A 138 6.36 -18.48 0.13
C GLU A 138 7.60 -19.33 -0.19
N HIS A 139 8.79 -18.74 -0.30
CA HIS A 139 10.05 -19.40 -0.68
C HIS A 139 11.21 -19.03 0.28
N PRO A 140 12.16 -19.93 0.54
CA PRO A 140 12.29 -20.75 1.75
C PRO A 140 12.94 -20.03 2.96
N TYR A 141 12.45 -18.85 3.38
CA TYR A 141 12.79 -18.30 4.70
C TYR A 141 11.83 -18.62 5.88
N PRO A 142 10.70 -19.35 5.76
CA PRO A 142 9.86 -19.63 6.93
C PRO A 142 10.47 -20.67 7.90
N SER A 143 11.67 -21.20 7.62
CA SER A 143 12.32 -22.22 8.46
C SER A 143 13.16 -21.66 9.62
N SER A 144 13.43 -20.36 9.64
CA SER A 144 14.22 -19.75 10.71
C SER A 144 13.31 -18.97 11.65
N ASP A 145 13.25 -19.38 12.92
CA ASP A 145 12.58 -18.63 13.98
C ASP A 145 13.04 -17.16 13.96
N GLY A 146 12.11 -16.24 14.20
CA GLY A 146 12.39 -14.80 14.20
C GLY A 146 12.39 -14.11 12.82
N PHE A 147 12.32 -14.86 11.70
CA PHE A 147 12.23 -14.26 10.37
C PHE A 147 10.87 -13.60 10.13
N ARG A 148 10.86 -12.32 9.76
CA ARG A 148 9.64 -11.59 9.36
C ARG A 148 9.91 -10.61 8.24
N LEU A 149 9.03 -10.62 7.24
CA LEU A 149 8.95 -9.56 6.23
C LEU A 149 7.80 -8.59 6.53
N THR A 150 8.07 -7.30 6.48
CA THR A 150 7.03 -6.25 6.46
C THR A 150 7.15 -5.43 5.18
N CYS A 151 6.08 -4.73 4.81
CA CYS A 151 6.10 -3.79 3.70
C CYS A 151 5.71 -2.41 4.21
N ASN A 152 6.67 -1.51 4.21
CA ASN A 152 6.43 -0.08 4.41
C ASN A 152 6.13 0.57 3.05
N ARG A 153 5.70 1.84 3.05
CA ARG A 153 5.19 2.55 1.86
C ARG A 153 6.03 2.34 0.59
N ASN A 154 7.36 2.32 0.68
CA ASN A 154 8.25 2.23 -0.49
C ASN A 154 9.32 1.12 -0.36
N MET A 155 9.21 0.22 0.63
CA MET A 155 10.25 -0.78 0.87
C MET A 155 9.70 -2.02 1.59
N ILE A 156 10.25 -3.18 1.24
CA ILE A 156 10.16 -4.40 2.05
C ILE A 156 11.24 -4.30 3.13
N VAL A 157 10.90 -4.66 4.36
CA VAL A 157 11.85 -4.68 5.47
C VAL A 157 11.94 -6.11 6.00
N LEU A 158 13.17 -6.62 6.07
CA LEU A 158 13.49 -7.93 6.59
C LEU A 158 13.91 -7.81 8.05
N TYR A 159 13.32 -8.65 8.88
CA TYR A 159 13.64 -8.78 10.29
C TYR A 159 14.11 -10.20 10.60
N PHE A 160 15.03 -10.29 11.55
CA PHE A 160 15.41 -11.52 12.25
C PHE A 160 15.43 -11.22 13.76
N ASP A 161 14.75 -12.03 14.59
CA ASP A 161 14.60 -11.80 16.03
C ASP A 161 14.23 -10.34 16.38
N ASP A 162 13.25 -9.78 15.64
CA ASP A 162 12.80 -8.37 15.72
C ASP A 162 13.85 -7.29 15.42
N LYS A 163 15.09 -7.66 15.05
CA LYS A 163 16.09 -6.73 14.54
C LYS A 163 15.90 -6.51 13.05
N LYS A 164 16.02 -5.25 12.63
CA LYS A 164 15.99 -4.87 11.22
C LYS A 164 17.31 -5.28 10.56
N GLU A 165 17.27 -6.25 9.66
CA GLU A 165 18.45 -6.76 8.95
C GLU A 165 18.66 -6.05 7.62
N SER A 166 17.60 -5.90 6.82
CA SER A 166 17.73 -5.27 5.50
C SER A 166 16.45 -4.58 5.04
N THR A 167 16.61 -3.71 4.03
CA THR A 167 15.51 -3.08 3.32
C THR A 167 15.68 -3.27 1.82
N ILE A 168 14.59 -3.55 1.14
CA ILE A 168 14.54 -3.81 -0.31
C ILE A 168 13.55 -2.82 -0.91
N ASN A 169 14.05 -1.84 -1.67
CA ASN A 169 13.21 -0.97 -2.51
C ASN A 169 12.91 -1.63 -3.87
N ILE A 170 12.17 -0.93 -4.74
CA ILE A 170 11.74 -1.51 -6.02
C ILE A 170 12.92 -1.76 -6.97
N GLU A 171 13.94 -0.91 -6.93
CA GLU A 171 15.15 -1.02 -7.73
C GLU A 171 15.99 -2.22 -7.28
N GLN A 172 16.20 -2.39 -5.97
CA GLN A 172 16.89 -3.54 -5.38
C GLN A 172 16.11 -4.83 -5.62
N LEU A 173 14.77 -4.80 -5.60
CA LEU A 173 13.95 -5.94 -5.95
C LEU A 173 14.20 -6.36 -7.41
N ALA A 174 14.19 -5.41 -8.34
CA ALA A 174 14.44 -5.67 -9.75
C ALA A 174 15.87 -6.14 -10.05
N ARG A 175 16.87 -5.63 -9.31
CA ARG A 175 18.30 -5.98 -9.48
C ARG A 175 18.67 -7.30 -8.80
N ASN A 176 18.34 -7.47 -7.53
CA ASN A 176 18.84 -8.56 -6.69
C ASN A 176 17.87 -9.75 -6.62
N TYR A 177 16.58 -9.52 -6.88
CA TYR A 177 15.52 -10.52 -6.76
C TYR A 177 14.67 -10.59 -8.04
N ARG A 178 15.33 -10.63 -9.19
CA ARG A 178 14.69 -10.49 -10.52
C ARG A 178 13.51 -11.44 -10.74
N LYS A 179 13.64 -12.72 -10.37
CA LYS A 179 12.57 -13.72 -10.48
C LYS A 179 11.33 -13.35 -9.66
N VAL A 180 11.53 -12.78 -8.46
CA VAL A 180 10.44 -12.29 -7.60
C VAL A 180 9.81 -11.06 -8.22
N PHE A 181 10.62 -10.13 -8.73
CA PHE A 181 10.15 -8.93 -9.40
C PHE A 181 9.27 -9.26 -10.61
N ASP A 182 9.76 -10.09 -11.52
CA ASP A 182 9.04 -10.46 -12.75
C ASP A 182 7.70 -11.12 -12.42
N LYS A 183 7.68 -12.06 -11.46
CA LYS A 183 6.44 -12.67 -10.99
C LYS A 183 5.48 -11.68 -10.31
N ALA A 184 6.00 -10.71 -9.56
CA ALA A 184 5.17 -9.71 -8.89
C ALA A 184 4.47 -8.78 -9.88
N ILE A 185 5.14 -8.39 -10.97
CA ILE A 185 4.57 -7.47 -11.96
C ILE A 185 3.57 -8.13 -12.91
N GLU A 186 3.54 -9.46 -13.02
CA GLU A 186 2.56 -10.19 -13.84
C GLU A 186 1.12 -9.87 -13.45
N SER A 187 0.88 -9.64 -12.15
CA SER A 187 -0.43 -9.27 -11.58
C SER A 187 -0.92 -7.85 -11.94
N LEU A 188 -0.07 -7.03 -12.54
CA LEU A 188 -0.37 -5.64 -12.87
C LEU A 188 -1.00 -5.50 -14.26
N SER A 189 -1.77 -4.42 -14.45
CA SER A 189 -2.22 -4.02 -15.79
C SER A 189 -1.04 -3.65 -16.69
N GLU A 190 -1.23 -3.75 -18.01
CA GLU A 190 -0.18 -3.45 -18.99
C GLU A 190 0.41 -2.04 -18.82
N GLN A 191 -0.44 -1.03 -18.63
CA GLN A 191 0.00 0.35 -18.36
C GLN A 191 0.85 0.44 -17.09
N ALA A 192 0.49 -0.30 -16.04
CA ALA A 192 1.26 -0.34 -14.81
C ALA A 192 2.61 -1.05 -14.99
N ARG A 193 2.66 -2.15 -15.74
CA ARG A 193 3.91 -2.83 -16.11
C ARG A 193 4.85 -1.94 -16.92
N ASN A 194 4.32 -1.22 -17.90
CA ASN A 194 5.12 -0.29 -18.70
C ASN A 194 5.65 0.87 -17.85
N THR A 195 4.82 1.38 -16.94
CA THR A 195 5.22 2.46 -16.02
C THR A 195 6.33 2.00 -15.08
N ILE A 196 6.21 0.83 -14.44
CA ILE A 196 7.22 0.35 -13.51
C ILE A 196 8.53 -0.02 -14.21
N ASN A 197 8.47 -0.64 -15.38
CA ASN A 197 9.66 -0.93 -16.18
C ASN A 197 10.37 0.36 -16.57
N ARG A 198 9.63 1.40 -16.98
CA ARG A 198 10.21 2.72 -17.24
C ARG A 198 10.83 3.33 -15.98
N LEU A 199 10.19 3.25 -14.81
CA LEU A 199 10.77 3.78 -13.57
C LEU A 199 12.12 3.11 -13.24
N ILE A 200 12.23 1.80 -13.45
CA ILE A 200 13.47 1.05 -13.20
C ILE A 200 14.53 1.34 -14.28
N LEU A 201 14.12 1.48 -15.54
CA LEU A 201 15.02 1.76 -16.67
C LEU A 201 15.50 3.21 -16.74
N MET A 202 14.71 4.17 -16.19
CA MET A 202 15.05 5.60 -16.16
C MET A 202 16.12 5.96 -15.12
N GLU A 203 16.61 5.00 -14.32
CA GLU A 203 17.88 5.14 -13.60
C GLU A 203 19.07 4.45 -14.31
N PRO A 204 19.57 4.92 -15.47
CA PRO A 204 20.90 4.57 -15.93
C PRO A 204 21.83 5.78 -15.74
N ASN A 205 22.67 5.79 -14.69
CA ASN A 205 24.07 6.28 -14.70
C ASN A 205 24.70 6.72 -13.35
N THR A 206 24.11 6.48 -12.18
CA THR A 206 24.82 6.75 -10.89
C THR A 206 25.60 5.57 -10.29
N GLN A 207 25.75 4.45 -11.01
CA GLN A 207 26.70 3.38 -10.64
C GLN A 207 27.62 2.93 -11.79
N LYS A 208 27.97 3.85 -12.69
CA LYS A 208 29.21 3.71 -13.49
C LYS A 208 30.24 4.70 -12.96
N ARG A 209 30.89 4.37 -11.84
CA ARG A 209 32.20 4.92 -11.44
C ARG A 209 32.80 4.14 -10.27
N GLY A 210 33.77 3.29 -10.62
CA GLY A 210 34.79 2.69 -9.75
C GLY A 210 34.26 1.55 -8.86
N ILE A 211 34.84 0.36 -8.80
CA ILE A 211 36.22 -0.06 -9.04
C ILE A 211 36.18 -1.50 -9.58
N SER A 212 37.13 -1.75 -10.47
CA SER A 212 37.47 -2.97 -11.19
C SER A 212 37.68 -4.22 -10.33
N ASP A 213 37.54 -5.37 -11.01
CA ASP A 213 38.19 -6.65 -10.77
C ASP A 213 39.26 -6.67 -9.68
N GLU A 214 39.07 -7.54 -8.70
CA GLU A 214 39.92 -8.73 -8.43
C GLU A 214 39.68 -9.19 -6.99
N THR A 215 39.36 -10.49 -6.83
CA THR A 215 39.36 -11.28 -5.58
C THR A 215 38.26 -10.91 -4.55
N VAL A 216 37.47 -11.83 -4.01
CA VAL A 216 37.86 -13.07 -3.36
C VAL A 216 36.74 -14.11 -3.48
N SER A 217 37.12 -15.33 -3.89
CA SER A 217 36.36 -16.56 -3.68
C SER A 217 36.04 -16.77 -2.18
N ASN A 218 34.97 -17.53 -1.92
CA ASN A 218 34.61 -18.12 -0.64
C ASN A 218 34.13 -17.15 0.47
N ALA A 219 32.91 -16.63 0.28
CA ALA A 219 32.03 -16.41 1.42
C ALA A 219 31.47 -17.78 1.87
N SER A 220 32.31 -18.59 2.54
CA SER A 220 31.76 -19.58 3.47
C SER A 220 31.00 -18.83 4.56
N PRO A 221 29.78 -19.25 4.92
CA PRO A 221 28.99 -18.59 5.97
C PRO A 221 29.77 -18.60 7.29
N PRO A 222 29.52 -17.63 8.19
CA PRO A 222 30.38 -17.38 9.34
C PRO A 222 30.57 -18.64 10.19
N GLU A 223 31.80 -19.13 10.23
CA GLU A 223 32.26 -20.08 11.25
C GLU A 223 32.71 -19.32 12.50
N LYS A 224 32.34 -19.90 13.65
CA LYS A 224 32.67 -19.59 15.06
C LYS A 224 31.65 -18.72 15.80
N SER A 225 31.08 -19.20 16.91
CA SER A 225 31.86 -19.74 18.03
C SER A 225 31.21 -20.92 18.79
N PRO A 226 32.03 -21.81 19.38
CA PRO A 226 31.59 -22.98 20.14
C PRO A 226 31.27 -22.66 21.62
N ARG A 227 30.31 -23.42 22.16
CA ARG A 227 30.14 -23.91 23.55
C ARG A 227 30.27 -22.95 24.76
N LEU A 228 29.16 -22.83 25.48
CA LEU A 228 28.98 -22.96 26.95
C LEU A 228 27.53 -23.47 27.14
N VAL A 229 27.20 -24.75 27.40
CA VAL A 229 27.47 -25.60 28.58
C VAL A 229 27.00 -24.97 29.90
N ASN A 230 25.73 -25.23 30.29
CA ASN A 230 25.34 -25.93 31.53
C ASN A 230 23.81 -25.85 31.78
N SER A 231 23.13 -26.99 31.57
CA SER A 231 22.30 -27.80 32.53
C SER A 231 21.45 -27.12 33.63
N PRO A 232 20.41 -27.77 34.21
CA PRO A 232 19.89 -29.15 34.00
C PRO A 232 18.35 -29.27 33.81
N MET A 233 17.94 -30.47 33.39
CA MET A 233 16.57 -31.05 33.43
C MET A 233 15.92 -31.04 34.84
N PRO A 234 14.72 -31.61 35.05
CA PRO A 234 13.43 -31.38 34.39
C PRO A 234 12.28 -31.22 35.42
N ALA A 235 11.24 -30.46 35.11
CA ALA A 235 9.95 -30.61 35.78
C ALA A 235 9.13 -31.68 35.02
N MET A 236 9.45 -32.95 35.25
CA MET A 236 8.64 -34.05 34.73
C MET A 236 8.27 -34.96 35.90
N ASN A 237 7.21 -34.57 36.59
CA ASN A 237 6.43 -35.49 37.38
C ASN A 237 5.01 -34.95 37.46
N GLN A 238 4.06 -35.86 37.24
CA GLN A 238 2.66 -35.76 37.64
C GLN A 238 1.78 -34.88 36.72
N LEU A 239 0.70 -35.33 36.09
CA LEU A 239 -0.20 -36.44 36.36
C LEU A 239 -1.08 -36.70 35.11
N LEU A 240 -1.34 -37.98 34.83
CA LEU A 240 -2.64 -38.54 34.46
C LEU A 240 -3.41 -37.91 33.28
N SER A 241 -3.46 -38.66 32.19
CA SER A 241 -4.71 -38.88 31.47
C SER A 241 -4.84 -40.37 31.17
N PRO A 242 -5.66 -41.13 31.92
CA PRO A 242 -6.24 -42.34 31.40
C PRO A 242 -7.44 -41.99 30.52
N ILE A 243 -7.33 -42.41 29.28
CA ILE A 243 -8.42 -42.73 28.35
C ILE A 243 -9.33 -43.78 29.00
N LEU A 244 -10.65 -43.72 28.77
CA LEU A 244 -11.46 -44.85 28.28
C LEU A 244 -12.92 -44.42 27.96
N PRO A 245 -13.58 -45.05 26.96
CA PRO A 245 -14.87 -44.63 26.42
C PRO A 245 -16.06 -45.48 26.92
N ASN A 246 -17.14 -44.79 27.30
CA ASN A 246 -18.58 -45.00 27.03
C ASN A 246 -19.39 -44.21 28.06
#